data_AF-A0A2H0H4U7-F1
#
_entry.id   AF-A0A2H0H4U7-F1
#
_cell.length_a   1.000
_cell.length_b   1.000
_cell.length_c   1.000
_cell.angle_alpha   90.00
_cell.angle_beta   90.00
_cell.angle_gamma   90.00
#
_symmetry.space_group_name_H-M   'P 1'
#
loop_
_entity.id
_entity.type
_entity.pdbx_description
1 polymer ?
#
loop_
_entity_poly.entity_id
_entity_poly.type
_entity_poly.pdbx_seq_one_letter_code
_entity_poly.pdbx_strand_id
1 'polypeptide(L)' 'MKNEIILYQAKELPSRIEVRIEDETVWLNQDQMATLFGRNRVAITQHIGNIFKEGELDEEVV' A
#
# COMPACT_ATOMS: atom_id res chain seq x y z
N MET A 1 20.47 8.27 -9.13
CA MET A 1 19.01 8.03 -9.17
C MET A 1 18.41 8.68 -7.93
N LYS A 2 17.36 9.49 -8.07
CA LYS A 2 16.74 10.21 -6.96
C LYS A 2 15.66 9.31 -6.35
N ASN A 3 15.91 8.77 -5.15
CA ASN A 3 14.84 8.17 -4.35
C ASN A 3 13.99 9.33 -3.80
N GLU A 4 12.90 9.67 -4.49
CA GLU A 4 11.95 10.66 -4.00
C GLU A 4 11.05 10.01 -2.94
N ILE A 5 11.18 10.52 -1.72
CA ILE A 5 10.30 10.18 -0.61
C ILE A 5 9.19 11.23 -0.60
N ILE A 6 7.96 10.83 -0.95
CA ILE A 6 6.79 11.71 -0.87
C ILE A 6 6.08 11.51 0.47
N LEU A 7 5.71 12.63 1.08
CA LEU A 7 5.02 12.68 2.38
C LEU A 7 3.54 12.93 2.15
N TYR A 8 2.73 11.89 2.33
CA TYR A 8 1.29 12.03 2.30
C TYR A 8 0.78 12.41 3.70
N GLN A 9 0.11 13.57 3.77
CA GLN A 9 -0.67 13.99 4.93
C GLN A 9 -2.14 14.06 4.49
N ALA A 10 -2.91 13.01 4.77
CA ALA A 10 -4.35 13.13 4.72
C ALA A 10 -4.76 14.11 5.83
N LYS A 11 -5.62 15.09 5.52
CA LYS A 11 -6.03 16.18 6.43
C LYS A 11 -6.61 15.71 7.78
N GLU A 12 -6.91 14.42 7.92
CA GLU A 12 -7.60 13.78 9.04
C GLU A 12 -6.72 12.73 9.77
N LEU A 13 -5.56 12.32 9.22
CA LEU A 13 -4.71 11.29 9.84
C LEU A 13 -3.56 11.95 10.62
N PRO A 14 -3.38 11.63 11.92
CA PRO A 14 -2.30 12.18 12.74
C PRO A 14 -0.92 11.62 12.37
N SER A 15 -0.84 10.65 11.46
CA SER A 15 0.38 9.92 11.10
C SER A 15 0.88 10.25 9.69
N ARG A 16 2.17 10.53 9.60
CA ARG A 16 2.93 10.69 8.35
C ARG A 16 3.23 9.30 7.77
N ILE A 17 2.85 9.05 6.52
CA ILE A 17 3.19 7.82 5.81
C ILE A 17 4.34 8.11 4.85
N GLU A 18 5.46 7.41 5.03
CA GLU A 18 6.61 7.47 4.16
C GLU A 18 6.52 6.39 3.08
N VAL A 19 6.50 6.79 1.81
CA VAL A 19 6.37 5.86 0.68
C VAL A 19 7.50 6.05 -0.32
N ARG A 20 7.86 4.96 -1.01
CA ARG A 20 8.75 5.00 -2.17
C ARG A 20 7.89 5.13 -3.43
N ILE A 21 8.25 6.08 -4.29
CA ILE A 21 7.64 6.21 -5.61
C ILE A 21 8.67 5.83 -6.67
N GLU A 22 8.25 4.99 -7.60
CA GLU A 22 9.06 4.47 -8.70
C GLU A 22 8.14 4.18 -9.88
N ASP A 23 8.47 4.66 -11.08
CA ASP A 23 7.68 4.43 -12.31
C ASP A 23 6.18 4.69 -12.14
N GLU A 24 5.83 5.86 -11.57
CA GLU A 24 4.45 6.27 -11.25
C GLU A 24 3.70 5.32 -10.29
N THR A 25 4.40 4.35 -9.70
CA THR A 25 3.88 3.37 -8.75
C THR A 25 4.28 3.75 -7.33
N VAL A 26 3.31 3.67 -6.41
CA VAL A 26 3.53 3.91 -4.98
C VAL A 26 3.67 2.59 -4.25
N TRP A 27 4.84 2.37 -3.67
CA TRP A 27 5.12 1.17 -2.88
C TRP A 27 4.78 1.40 -1.42
N LEU A 28 3.86 0.58 -0.91
CA LEU A 28 3.42 0.57 0.48
C LEU A 28 3.54 -0.83 1.06
N ASN A 29 3.89 -0.94 2.35
CA ASN A 29 3.67 -2.18 3.09
C ASN A 29 2.22 -2.26 3.60
N GLN A 30 1.80 -3.44 4.07
CA GLN A 30 0.41 -3.68 4.50
C GLN A 30 -0.02 -2.78 5.68
N ASP A 31 0.89 -2.41 6.58
CA ASP A 31 0.61 -1.53 7.72
C ASP A 31 0.39 -0.07 7.27
N GLN A 32 1.15 0.38 6.27
CA GLN A 32 0.96 1.67 5.64
C GLN A 32 -0.34 1.73 4.85
N MET A 33 -0.71 0.66 4.12
CA MET A 33 -2.01 0.56 3.46
C MET A 33 -3.16 0.61 4.47
N ALA A 34 -3.05 -0.12 5.58
CA ALA A 34 -4.03 -0.09 6.66
C ALA A 34 -4.24 1.33 7.21
N THR A 35 -3.14 2.05 7.43
CA THR A 35 -3.17 3.46 7.87
C THR A 35 -3.80 4.38 6.82
N LEU A 36 -3.37 4.26 5.56
CA LEU A 36 -3.83 5.11 4.45
C LEU A 36 -5.32 4.95 4.17
N PHE A 37 -5.82 3.72 4.18
CA PHE A 37 -7.21 3.40 3.86
C PHE A 37 -8.13 3.36 5.09
N GLY A 38 -7.61 3.62 6.29
CA GLY A 38 -8.40 3.55 7.53
C GLY A 38 -9.01 2.15 7.74
N ARG A 39 -8.20 1.12 7.53
CA ARG A 39 -8.57 -0.30 7.66
C ARG A 39 -7.63 -1.02 8.63
N ASN A 40 -8.02 -2.20 9.08
CA ASN A 40 -7.12 -3.05 9.86
C ASN A 40 -6.19 -3.83 8.91
N ARG A 41 -4.99 -4.19 9.40
CA ARG A 41 -3.99 -4.95 8.66
C ARG A 41 -4.54 -6.29 8.16
N VAL A 42 -5.38 -6.95 8.97
CA VAL A 42 -5.99 -8.25 8.64
C VAL A 42 -6.86 -8.17 7.38
N ALA A 43 -7.65 -7.10 7.22
CA ALA A 43 -8.47 -6.88 6.05
C ALA A 43 -7.61 -6.63 4.80
N ILE A 44 -6.48 -5.93 4.93
CA ILE A 44 -5.53 -5.74 3.83
C ILE A 44 -4.94 -7.09 3.42
N THR A 45 -4.45 -7.90 4.36
CA THR A 45 -3.92 -9.24 4.06
C THR A 45 -4.98 -10.13 3.41
N GLN A 46 -6.22 -10.11 3.92
CA GLN A 46 -7.32 -10.88 3.35
C GLN A 46 -7.64 -10.44 1.92
N HIS A 47 -7.68 -9.13 1.66
CA HIS A 47 -7.97 -8.60 0.33
C HIS A 47 -6.88 -8.98 -0.68
N ILE A 48 -5.61 -8.86 -0.31
CA ILE A 48 -4.47 -9.31 -1.14
C ILE A 48 -4.60 -10.81 -1.46
N GLY A 49 -4.90 -11.63 -0.44
CA GLY A 49 -5.10 -13.07 -0.67
C GLY A 49 -6.31 -13.39 -1.55
N ASN A 50 -7.36 -12.57 -1.51
CA ASN A 50 -8.53 -12.76 -2.39
C ASN A 50 -8.21 -12.39 -3.84
N ILE A 51 -7.45 -11.33 -4.09
CA ILE A 51 -6.99 -10.93 -5.44
C ILE A 51 -6.34 -12.11 -6.17
N PHE A 52 -5.44 -12.84 -5.50
CA PHE A 52 -4.80 -14.02 -6.07
C PHE A 52 -5.77 -15.20 -6.23
N LYS A 53 -6.63 -15.45 -5.24
CA LYS A 53 -7.63 -16.54 -5.31
C LYS A 53 -8.67 -16.35 -6.40
N GLU A 54 -9.06 -15.12 -6.65
CA GLU A 54 -10.04 -14.74 -7.67
C GLU A 54 -9.40 -14.65 -9.07
N GLY A 55 -8.07 -14.76 -9.15
CA GLY A 55 -7.32 -14.71 -10.40
C GLY A 55 -7.23 -13.30 -10.99
N GLU A 56 -7.46 -12.26 -10.17
CA GLU A 56 -7.28 -10.86 -10.58
C GLU A 56 -5.80 -10.51 -10.82
N LEU A 57 -4.89 -11.24 -10.15
CA LEU A 57 -3.45 -11.15 -10.32
C LEU A 57 -2.81 -12.53 -10.18
N ASP A 58 -1.72 -12.76 -10.90
CA ASP A 58 -0.88 -13.96 -10.76
C ASP A 58 0.14 -13.75 -9.63
N GLU A 59 0.34 -14.72 -8.74
CA GLU A 59 1.36 -14.62 -7.69
C GLU A 59 2.78 -14.60 -8.28
N GLU A 60 2.98 -15.20 -9.45
CA GLU A 60 4.31 -15.34 -10.06
C GLU A 60 4.85 -14.03 -10.68
N VAL A 61 4.03 -12.97 -10.76
CA VAL A 61 4.43 -11.66 -11.30
C VAL A 61 4.80 -10.63 -10.22
N VAL A 62 4.80 -11.02 -8.94
CA VAL A 62 4.96 -10.12 -7.77
C VAL A 62 6.30 -10.31 -7.06
#